data_AF-A0A3M0ZFE6-F1
#
_entry.id   AF-A0A3M0ZFE6-F1
#
_cell.length_a   1.000
_cell.length_b   1.000
_cell.length_c   1.000
_cell.angle_alpha   90.00
_cell.angle_beta   90.00
_cell.angle_gamma   90.00
#
_symmetry.space_group_name_H-M   'P 1'
#
loop_
_entity.id
_entity.type
_entity.pdbx_description
1 polymer ?
#
loop_
_entity_poly.entity_id
_entity_poly.type
_entity_poly.pdbx_seq_one_letter_code
_entity_poly.pdbx_strand_id
1 'polypeptide(L)'
;MRNDGNKALAVLLTVVLPGAGHLYLGDRRGGVALLCVSVSVLAGIAVSVAGPAAFRSTVTAVLLLVPYAMLAVPAARAVGAGTTETPGNQSRGYLVVMLAVAGPMALPLLWQSSAFSRTGKIAWTVVVVAIVLIAVYAIIVAGPIIEEMMQQAQP
;
A
#
# COMPACT_ATOMS: atom_id res chain seq x y z
N MET A 1 18.52 20.10 -10.51
CA MET A 1 19.84 19.44 -10.48
C MET A 1 19.59 17.95 -10.43
N ARG A 2 19.82 17.24 -11.53
CA ARG A 2 19.68 15.79 -11.61
C ARG A 2 20.90 15.23 -10.88
N ASN A 3 20.69 14.73 -9.67
CA ASN A 3 21.77 14.10 -8.93
C ASN A 3 22.03 12.79 -9.69
N ASP A 4 23.15 12.70 -10.40
CA ASP A 4 23.63 11.47 -11.05
C ASP A 4 24.12 10.47 -9.98
N GLY A 5 23.39 10.42 -8.87
CA GLY A 5 23.60 9.53 -7.77
C GLY A 5 23.55 8.09 -8.26
N ASN A 6 24.42 7.27 -7.68
CA ASN A 6 24.69 5.91 -8.10
C ASN A 6 23.38 5.16 -8.41
N LYS A 7 23.12 4.87 -9.68
CA LYS A 7 21.87 4.20 -10.12
C LYS A 7 21.63 2.90 -9.36
N ALA A 8 22.71 2.19 -8.99
CA ALA A 8 22.64 0.99 -8.16
C ALA A 8 22.06 1.28 -6.76
N LEU A 9 22.41 2.42 -6.15
CA LEU A 9 21.85 2.85 -4.87
C LEU A 9 20.36 3.18 -5.00
N ALA A 10 19.95 3.86 -6.08
CA ALA A 10 18.54 4.18 -6.33
C ALA A 10 17.69 2.91 -6.52
N VAL A 11 18.22 1.92 -7.25
CA VAL A 11 17.57 0.60 -7.42
C VAL A 11 17.49 -0.13 -6.08
N LEU A 12 18.58 -0.17 -5.31
CA LEU A 12 18.61 -0.83 -4.00
C LEU A 12 17.61 -0.21 -3.03
N LEU A 13 17.52 1.12 -2.98
CA LEU A 13 16.51 1.86 -2.22
C LEU A 13 15.08 1.45 -2.64
N THR A 14 14.86 1.26 -3.93
CA THR A 14 13.53 0.90 -4.47
C THR A 14 13.12 -0.54 -4.16
N VAL A 15 14.08 -1.47 -4.10
CA VAL A 15 13.80 -2.88 -3.77
C VAL A 15 13.38 -3.02 -2.31
N VAL A 16 14.01 -2.26 -1.40
CA VAL A 16 13.71 -2.28 0.04
C VAL A 16 12.44 -1.50 0.36
N LEU A 17 12.30 -0.30 -0.21
CA LEU A 17 11.17 0.58 0.01
C LEU A 17 10.77 1.19 -1.34
N PRO A 18 9.83 0.56 -2.05
CA PRO A 18 9.39 1.09 -3.33
C PRO A 18 8.87 2.52 -3.17
N GLY A 19 9.41 3.44 -3.97
CA GLY A 19 9.23 4.88 -3.84
C GLY A 19 10.47 5.64 -3.36
N ALA A 20 11.34 5.01 -2.55
CA ALA A 20 12.57 5.67 -2.07
C ALA A 20 13.56 6.01 -3.20
N GLY A 21 13.73 5.12 -4.19
CA GLY A 21 14.56 5.45 -5.36
C GLY A 21 13.94 6.52 -6.27
N HIS A 22 12.61 6.63 -6.33
CA HIS A 22 11.95 7.73 -7.06
C HIS A 22 12.21 9.07 -6.36
N LEU A 23 12.16 9.11 -5.02
CA LEU A 23 12.56 10.29 -4.25
C LEU A 23 14.02 10.66 -4.47
N TYR A 24 14.91 9.66 -4.50
CA TYR A 24 16.34 9.86 -4.74
C TYR A 24 16.62 10.46 -6.12
N LEU A 25 15.86 10.06 -7.14
CA LEU A 25 15.92 10.64 -8.50
C LEU A 25 15.20 12.00 -8.61
N GLY A 26 14.56 12.47 -7.54
CA GLY A 26 13.90 13.78 -7.48
C GLY A 26 12.40 13.78 -7.78
N ASP A 27 11.79 12.63 -8.08
CA ASP A 27 10.34 12.52 -8.25
C ASP A 27 9.63 12.40 -6.90
N ARG A 28 9.33 13.56 -6.32
CA ARG A 28 8.64 13.66 -5.03
C ARG A 28 7.20 13.13 -5.07
N ARG A 29 6.45 13.42 -6.14
CA ARG A 29 5.02 13.09 -6.18
C ARG A 29 4.84 11.58 -6.31
N GLY A 30 5.55 10.96 -7.26
CA GLY A 30 5.49 9.52 -7.44
C GLY A 30 6.14 8.74 -6.31
N GLY A 31 7.30 9.21 -5.83
CA GLY A 31 8.01 8.58 -4.71
C GLY A 31 7.20 8.52 -3.42
N VAL A 32 6.52 9.61 -3.03
CA VAL A 32 5.67 9.61 -1.82
C VAL A 32 4.47 8.69 -1.97
N ALA A 33 3.78 8.69 -3.13
CA ALA A 33 2.63 7.81 -3.34
C ALA A 33 3.01 6.33 -3.25
N LEU A 34 4.14 5.95 -3.85
CA LEU A 34 4.68 4.59 -3.74
C LEU A 34 5.08 4.26 -2.31
N LEU A 35 5.68 5.19 -1.56
CA LEU A 35 6.03 4.96 -0.16
C LEU A 35 4.79 4.74 0.72
N CYS A 36 3.71 5.50 0.53
CA CYS A 36 2.46 5.30 1.28
C CYS A 36 1.94 3.87 1.09
N VAL A 37 1.91 3.38 -0.15
CA VAL A 37 1.45 2.01 -0.44
C VAL A 37 2.45 0.98 0.11
N SER A 38 3.76 1.16 -0.12
CA SER A 38 4.80 0.27 0.39
C SER A 38 4.74 0.10 1.91
N VAL A 39 4.64 1.20 2.65
CA VAL A 39 4.58 1.19 4.11
C VAL A 39 3.33 0.45 4.59
N SER A 40 2.19 0.66 3.93
CA SER A 40 0.95 -0.05 4.31
C SER A 40 1.05 -1.57 4.10
N VAL A 41 1.62 -2.01 2.99
CA VAL A 41 1.79 -3.45 2.70
C VAL A 41 2.81 -4.06 3.64
N LEU A 42 3.93 -3.39 3.88
CA LEU A 42 4.96 -3.83 4.83
C LEU A 42 4.44 -3.89 6.26
N ALA A 43 3.62 -2.91 6.68
CA ALA A 43 2.96 -2.94 7.97
C ALA A 43 2.01 -4.13 8.09
N GLY A 44 1.24 -4.43 7.04
CA GLY A 44 0.38 -5.62 6.98
C GLY A 44 1.17 -6.93 7.12
N ILE A 45 2.33 -7.04 6.44
CA ILE A 45 3.24 -8.18 6.58
C ILE A 45 3.79 -8.26 8.01
N ALA A 46 4.25 -7.15 8.57
CA ALA A 46 4.80 -7.11 9.93
C ALA A 46 3.76 -7.53 10.98
N VAL A 47 2.52 -7.05 10.86
CA VAL A 47 1.40 -7.48 11.72
C VAL A 47 1.12 -8.98 11.54
N SER A 48 1.15 -9.48 10.29
CA SER A 48 0.90 -10.89 9.99
C SER A 48 1.97 -11.83 10.56
N VAL A 49 3.20 -11.37 10.75
CA VAL A 49 4.32 -12.18 11.26
C VAL A 49 4.55 -11.97 12.76
N ALA A 50 4.52 -10.72 13.22
CA ALA A 50 4.95 -10.33 14.56
C ALA A 50 3.86 -9.63 15.38
N GLY A 51 2.67 -9.37 14.81
CA GLY A 51 1.57 -8.66 15.47
C GLY A 51 0.88 -9.45 16.59
N PRO A 52 -0.27 -9.01 17.08
CA PRO A 52 -1.05 -9.77 18.06
C PRO A 52 -1.45 -11.15 17.52
N ALA A 53 -1.58 -12.15 18.39
CA ALA A 53 -1.86 -13.53 17.98
C ALA A 53 -3.11 -13.66 17.08
N ALA A 54 -4.15 -12.85 17.34
CA ALA A 54 -5.37 -12.79 16.54
C ALA A 54 -5.15 -12.38 15.07
N PHE A 55 -4.05 -11.69 14.77
CA PHE A 55 -3.74 -11.19 13.43
C PHE A 55 -2.56 -11.92 12.76
N ARG A 56 -1.89 -12.84 13.46
CA ARG A 56 -0.76 -13.59 12.89
C ARG A 56 -1.26 -14.65 11.92
N SER A 57 -0.76 -14.62 10.69
CA SER A 57 -1.09 -15.60 9.65
C SER A 57 0.00 -15.63 8.59
N THR A 58 0.70 -16.77 8.48
CA THR A 58 1.70 -17.00 7.44
C THR A 58 1.08 -16.92 6.05
N VAL A 59 -0.15 -17.38 5.88
CA VAL A 59 -0.88 -17.30 4.61
C VAL A 59 -1.10 -15.84 4.23
N THR A 60 -1.55 -15.00 5.16
CA THR A 60 -1.73 -13.56 4.92
C THR A 60 -0.40 -12.90 4.60
N ALA A 61 0.67 -13.21 5.33
CA ALA A 61 2.00 -12.69 5.06
C ALA A 61 2.48 -13.04 3.64
N VAL A 62 2.32 -14.30 3.21
CA VAL A 62 2.70 -14.76 1.86
C VAL A 62 1.83 -14.09 0.80
N LEU A 63 0.52 -13.97 1.03
CA LEU A 63 -0.38 -13.29 0.09
C LEU A 63 -0.03 -11.82 -0.08
N LEU A 64 0.42 -11.14 0.96
CA LEU A 64 0.87 -9.74 0.90
C LEU A 64 2.21 -9.55 0.18
N LEU A 65 3.01 -10.61 -0.02
CA LEU A 65 4.21 -10.53 -0.86
C LEU A 65 3.86 -10.32 -2.34
N VAL A 66 2.70 -10.79 -2.79
CA VAL A 66 2.24 -10.60 -4.16
C VAL A 66 2.04 -9.11 -4.50
N PRO A 67 1.20 -8.34 -3.79
CA PRO A 67 1.04 -6.91 -4.05
C PRO A 67 2.34 -6.13 -3.78
N TYR A 68 3.16 -6.56 -2.81
CA TYR A 68 4.48 -5.97 -2.62
C TYR A 68 5.37 -6.13 -3.86
N ALA A 69 5.46 -7.33 -4.43
CA ALA A 69 6.22 -7.59 -5.65
C ALA A 69 5.65 -6.85 -6.87
N MET A 70 4.32 -6.78 -7.00
CA MET A 70 3.65 -6.00 -8.04
C MET A 70 3.96 -4.51 -7.97
N LEU A 71 4.38 -4.00 -6.83
CA LEU A 71 4.77 -2.60 -6.63
C LEU A 71 6.29 -2.41 -6.76
N ALA A 72 7.09 -3.30 -6.16
CA ALA A 72 8.55 -3.22 -6.14
C ALA A 72 9.19 -3.48 -7.51
N VAL A 73 8.72 -4.49 -8.26
CA VAL A 73 9.32 -4.87 -9.55
C VAL A 73 9.20 -3.76 -10.60
N PRO A 74 8.01 -3.21 -10.91
CA PRO A 74 7.93 -2.13 -11.89
C PRO A 74 8.61 -0.85 -11.41
N ALA A 75 8.57 -0.54 -10.12
CA ALA A 75 9.27 0.61 -9.57
C ALA A 75 10.80 0.48 -9.73
N ALA A 76 11.37 -0.69 -9.43
CA ALA A 76 12.81 -0.94 -9.57
C ALA A 76 13.25 -0.89 -11.04
N ARG A 77 12.42 -1.43 -11.95
CA ARG A 77 12.65 -1.33 -13.41
C ARG A 77 12.63 0.13 -13.88
N ALA A 78 11.65 0.91 -13.43
CA ALA A 78 11.54 2.33 -13.79
C ALA A 78 12.77 3.12 -13.36
N VAL A 79 13.19 2.96 -12.10
CA VAL A 79 14.39 3.61 -11.54
C VAL A 79 15.67 3.13 -12.23
N GLY A 80 15.79 1.84 -12.52
CA GLY A 80 16.94 1.27 -13.25
C GLY A 80 17.06 1.80 -14.68
N ALA A 81 15.93 2.04 -15.35
CA ALA A 81 15.86 2.69 -16.65
C ALA A 81 16.11 4.22 -16.57
N GLY A 82 16.23 4.80 -15.38
CA GLY A 82 16.35 6.24 -15.17
C GLY A 82 15.05 7.00 -15.44
N THR A 83 13.92 6.30 -15.44
CA THR A 83 12.58 6.88 -15.58
C THR A 83 11.96 7.10 -14.20
N THR A 84 11.13 8.12 -14.10
CA THR A 84 10.32 8.39 -12.91
C THR A 84 8.86 8.04 -13.14
N GLU A 85 8.57 7.21 -14.15
CA GLU A 85 7.21 6.76 -14.39
C GLU A 85 6.79 5.82 -13.27
N THR A 86 5.83 6.25 -12.48
CA THR A 86 5.29 5.39 -11.44
C THR A 86 4.42 4.29 -12.03
N PRO A 87 4.38 3.11 -11.39
CA PRO A 87 3.41 2.05 -11.69
C PRO A 87 1.95 2.54 -11.68
N GLY A 88 1.65 3.69 -11.06
CA GLY A 88 0.33 4.33 -11.10
C GLY A 88 -0.17 4.68 -12.52
N ASN A 89 0.71 4.70 -13.52
CA ASN A 89 0.34 4.83 -14.94
C ASN A 89 -0.14 3.51 -15.58
N GLN A 90 -0.25 2.40 -14.82
CA GLN A 90 -0.66 1.09 -15.31
C GLN A 90 -2.11 0.70 -14.97
N SER A 91 -2.53 -0.45 -15.51
CA SER A 91 -3.90 -0.97 -15.66
C SER A 91 -4.87 -0.73 -14.47
N ARG A 92 -6.16 -0.53 -14.78
CA ARG A 92 -7.23 -0.37 -13.78
C ARG A 92 -7.24 -1.48 -12.72
N GLY A 93 -6.95 -2.72 -13.12
CA GLY A 93 -6.91 -3.89 -12.22
C GLY A 93 -5.82 -3.77 -11.15
N TYR A 94 -4.62 -3.31 -11.52
CA TYR A 94 -3.55 -3.06 -10.56
C TYR A 94 -3.99 -2.10 -9.46
N LEU A 95 -4.62 -0.98 -9.84
CA LEU A 95 -5.08 0.02 -8.89
C LEU A 95 -6.19 -0.49 -7.98
N VAL A 96 -7.11 -1.30 -8.49
CA VAL A 96 -8.16 -1.92 -7.68
C VAL A 96 -7.56 -2.90 -6.67
N VAL A 97 -6.59 -3.72 -7.07
CA VAL A 97 -5.89 -4.64 -6.15
C VAL A 97 -5.13 -3.84 -5.08
N MET A 98 -4.39 -2.80 -5.46
CA MET A 98 -3.69 -1.95 -4.49
C MET A 98 -4.67 -1.26 -3.55
N LEU A 99 -5.81 -0.79 -4.03
CA LEU A 99 -6.84 -0.15 -3.21
C LEU A 99 -7.49 -1.14 -2.23
N ALA A 100 -7.69 -2.40 -2.64
CA ALA A 100 -8.22 -3.44 -1.78
C ALA A 100 -7.22 -3.86 -0.69
N VAL A 101 -5.92 -3.91 -1.01
CA VAL A 101 -4.87 -4.36 -0.07
C VAL A 101 -4.38 -3.24 0.83
N ALA A 102 -4.00 -2.09 0.26
CA ALA A 102 -3.44 -0.96 0.97
C ALA A 102 -4.51 0.02 1.47
N GLY A 103 -5.77 -0.17 1.08
CA GLY A 103 -6.90 0.64 1.52
C GLY A 103 -6.72 2.12 1.17
N PRO A 104 -6.94 3.05 2.12
CA PRO A 104 -6.85 4.48 1.85
C PRO A 104 -5.44 4.94 1.47
N MET A 105 -4.39 4.18 1.82
CA MET A 105 -3.01 4.52 1.47
C MET A 105 -2.72 4.36 -0.03
N ALA A 106 -3.59 3.70 -0.80
CA ALA A 106 -3.51 3.65 -2.25
C ALA A 106 -4.21 4.83 -2.96
N LEU A 107 -4.92 5.71 -2.23
CA LEU A 107 -5.59 6.85 -2.83
C LEU A 107 -4.64 7.84 -3.53
N PRO A 108 -3.46 8.19 -2.98
CA PRO A 108 -2.50 9.03 -3.70
C PRO A 108 -2.11 8.44 -5.07
N LEU A 109 -1.97 7.12 -5.14
CA LEU A 109 -1.65 6.38 -6.36
C LEU A 109 -2.82 6.43 -7.38
N LEU A 110 -4.05 6.25 -6.90
CA LEU A 110 -5.27 6.38 -7.72
C LEU A 110 -5.38 7.77 -8.36
N TRP A 111 -5.10 8.82 -7.59
CA TRP A 111 -5.20 10.20 -8.07
C TRP A 111 -4.13 10.58 -9.10
N GLN A 112 -2.96 9.92 -9.05
CA GLN A 112 -1.91 10.08 -10.04
C GLN A 112 -2.18 9.32 -11.35
N SER A 113 -3.06 8.31 -11.32
CA SER A 113 -3.32 7.49 -12.49
C SER A 113 -4.09 8.23 -13.59
N SER A 114 -3.73 7.97 -14.84
CA SER A 114 -4.49 8.35 -16.04
C SER A 114 -5.64 7.37 -16.34
N ALA A 115 -5.66 6.19 -15.71
CA ALA A 115 -6.59 5.10 -16.02
C ALA A 115 -8.05 5.36 -15.62
N PHE A 116 -8.27 6.34 -14.73
CA PHE A 116 -9.58 6.72 -14.19
C PHE A 116 -9.94 8.17 -14.52
N SER A 117 -11.21 8.38 -14.88
CA SER A 117 -11.78 9.73 -15.00
C SER A 117 -11.82 10.45 -13.66
N ARG A 118 -11.94 11.79 -13.66
CA ARG A 118 -12.08 12.57 -12.41
C ARG A 118 -13.24 12.07 -11.54
N THR A 119 -14.38 11.79 -12.15
CA THR A 119 -15.55 11.24 -11.45
C THR A 119 -15.27 9.84 -10.88
N GLY A 120 -14.56 8.99 -11.62
CA GLY A 120 -14.16 7.67 -11.14
C GLY A 120 -13.23 7.73 -9.93
N LYS A 121 -12.26 8.65 -9.93
CA LYS A 121 -11.35 8.88 -8.78
C LYS A 121 -12.10 9.29 -7.53
N ILE A 122 -13.06 10.21 -7.67
CA ILE A 122 -13.91 10.67 -6.56
C ILE A 122 -14.77 9.51 -6.04
N ALA A 123 -15.45 8.78 -6.95
CA ALA A 123 -16.30 7.66 -6.56
C ALA A 123 -15.53 6.59 -5.76
N TRP A 124 -14.35 6.17 -6.25
CA TRP A 124 -13.51 5.21 -5.53
C TRP A 124 -13.00 5.75 -4.19
N THR A 125 -12.70 7.04 -4.10
CA THR A 125 -12.32 7.66 -2.83
C THR A 125 -13.47 7.58 -1.81
N VAL A 126 -14.69 7.91 -2.22
CA VAL A 126 -15.88 7.83 -1.37
C VAL A 126 -16.13 6.39 -0.91
N VAL A 127 -16.04 5.42 -1.83
CA VAL A 127 -16.21 4.00 -1.52
C VAL A 127 -15.21 3.53 -0.46
N VAL A 128 -13.92 3.85 -0.64
CA VAL A 128 -12.87 3.45 0.32
C VAL A 128 -13.09 4.10 1.67
N VAL A 129 -13.40 5.39 1.71
CA VAL A 129 -13.68 6.10 2.97
C VAL A 129 -14.89 5.49 3.67
N ALA A 130 -15.97 5.19 2.93
CA ALA A 130 -17.15 4.54 3.50
C ALA A 130 -16.82 3.16 4.09
N ILE A 131 -16.04 2.34 3.38
CA ILE A 131 -15.58 1.02 3.88
C ILE A 131 -14.78 1.19 5.18
N VAL A 132 -13.85 2.14 5.22
CA VAL A 132 -13.04 2.42 6.42
C VAL A 132 -13.93 2.84 7.58
N LEU A 133 -14.89 3.73 7.36
CA LEU A 133 -15.82 4.18 8.41
C LEU A 133 -16.69 3.03 8.93
N ILE A 134 -17.20 2.18 8.04
CA ILE A 134 -17.98 0.99 8.42
C ILE A 134 -17.12 0.03 9.24
N ALA A 135 -15.87 -0.22 8.83
CA ALA A 135 -14.96 -1.10 9.56
C ALA A 135 -14.63 -0.55 10.95
N VAL A 136 -14.33 0.75 11.07
CA VAL A 136 -14.09 1.42 12.35
C VAL A 136 -15.32 1.33 13.25
N TYR A 137 -16.52 1.63 12.71
CA TYR A 137 -17.77 1.51 13.45
C TYR A 137 -18.01 0.08 13.94
N ALA A 138 -17.80 -0.91 13.07
CA ALA A 138 -17.94 -2.32 13.42
C ALA A 138 -16.99 -2.73 14.55
N ILE A 139 -15.74 -2.25 14.55
CA ILE A 139 -14.78 -2.52 15.64
C ILE A 139 -15.25 -1.89 16.96
N ILE A 140 -15.74 -0.65 16.93
CA ILE A 140 -16.22 0.05 18.13
C ILE A 140 -17.43 -0.67 18.75
N VAL A 141 -18.34 -1.18 17.91
CA VAL A 141 -19.55 -1.89 18.38
C VAL A 141 -19.24 -3.32 18.80
N ALA A 142 -18.42 -4.04 18.02
CA ALA A 142 -18.12 -5.44 18.29
C ALA A 142 -17.11 -5.63 19.43
N GLY A 143 -16.22 -4.66 19.67
CA GLY A 143 -15.17 -4.74 20.68
C GLY A 143 -15.69 -5.12 22.06
N PRO A 144 -16.63 -4.35 22.65
CA PRO A 144 -17.19 -4.66 23.96
C PRO A 144 -17.90 -6.02 24.01
N ILE A 145 -18.62 -6.40 22.96
CA ILE A 145 -19.35 -7.67 22.89
C ILE A 145 -18.37 -8.86 22.93
N ILE A 146 -17.29 -8.78 22.16
CA ILE A 146 -16.25 -9.81 22.14
C ILE A 146 -15.56 -9.89 23.50
N GLU A 147 -15.29 -8.74 24.13
CA GLU A 147 -14.68 -8.70 25.46
C GLU A 147 -15.56 -9.37 26.53
N GLU A 148 -16.86 -9.09 26.55
CA GLU A 148 -17.81 -9.76 27.44
C GLU A 148 -17.85 -11.27 27.21
N MET A 149 -17.89 -11.73 25.95
CA MET A 149 -17.87 -13.15 25.61
C MET A 149 -16.57 -13.84 26.07
N MET A 150 -15.43 -13.16 25.97
CA MET A 150 -14.14 -13.71 26.43
C MET A 150 -14.08 -13.79 27.96
N GLN A 151 -14.62 -12.81 28.69
CA GLN A 151 -14.64 -12.82 30.16
C GLN A 151 -15.53 -13.95 30.69
N GLN A 152 -16.66 -14.24 30.04
CA GLN A 152 -17.55 -15.35 30.42
C GLN A 152 -16.96 -16.73 30.11
N ALA A 153 -16.02 -16.82 29.17
CA ALA A 153 -15.37 -18.07 28.78
C ALA A 153 -14.16 -18.43 29.67
N GLN A 154 -13.74 -17.56 30.59
CA GLN A 154 -12.70 -17.86 31.56
C GLN A 154 -13.31 -18.53 32.80
N PRO A 155 -12.88 -19.76 33.16
CA PRO A 155 -13.40 -20.51 34.30
C PRO A 155 -12.99 -19.91 35.65
#